data_AF-A0A9X1MIK2-F1
#
_entry.id   AF-A0A9X1MIK2-F1
#
_cell.length_a   1.000
_cell.length_b   1.000
_cell.length_c   1.000
_cell.angle_alpha   90.00
_cell.angle_beta   90.00
_cell.angle_gamma   90.00
#
_symmetry.space_group_name_H-M   'P 1'
#
loop_
_entity.id
_entity.type
_entity.pdbx_description
1 polymer ?
#
loop_
_entity_poly.entity_id
_entity_poly.type
_entity_poly.pdbx_seq_one_letter_code
_entity_poly.pdbx_strand_id
1 'polypeptide(L)'
;MRGCFLLIVVLSLLCGGDMVCADAFSPIIRSLPPKLKEALPSPQPIGVDDAGPKLVGIRRWKNASGEFSTLASLEGIEAGKIQLKKEDGQLISIDARQLHEEDQRFLRETWSLSPTDKIHLGVIAPDELTEMADGCHRAGDALALYEAFLEAPNLEDALRPQLQLRIVDLKQAAELQQVKLNSRWVSTGEWNQARQRQIRMLSDAERTHNPQQSQEFKTAIERAAREVPENVHPSFLLGVYHIQVSRLPKYAIIELNRCERSLLARQQSLAPFEKANLVAVNHNLSVAHLRSGNVATAIACMTRLREYGVVPVETVQNIRRMIWLADTAEQKGMARGTGVLSTRQRGQLLDIIAEAPTSSQNYQRSWKLMSYVESVPSDDWRDSERWEMAPSSLLSFEDDWCLACYGAGKVSCPVTGCSGGTVRSYTRTVTQTANGPIIHDTPTRAPCKNCRGTGGVDCPMCINGKFR
;
A
#
# COMPACT_ATOMS: atom_id res chain seq x y z
N MET A 1 -28.37 38.45 -12.61
CA MET A 1 -27.66 37.52 -13.53
C MET A 1 -26.63 36.62 -12.84
N ARG A 2 -25.90 37.04 -11.81
CA ARG A 2 -24.93 36.18 -11.09
C ARG A 2 -25.56 35.12 -10.15
N GLY A 3 -26.83 35.28 -9.76
CA GLY A 3 -27.52 34.35 -8.84
C GLY A 3 -28.00 33.03 -9.47
N CYS A 4 -28.44 33.02 -10.73
CA CYS A 4 -28.97 31.80 -11.37
C CYS A 4 -27.87 30.82 -11.82
N PHE A 5 -26.68 31.32 -12.15
CA PHE A 5 -25.55 30.47 -12.55
C PHE A 5 -25.01 29.65 -11.37
N LEU A 6 -25.05 30.21 -10.16
CA LEU A 6 -24.60 29.53 -8.95
C LEU A 6 -25.54 28.38 -8.56
N LEU A 7 -26.85 28.53 -8.79
CA LEU A 7 -27.84 27.50 -8.45
C LEU A 7 -27.73 26.24 -9.31
N ILE A 8 -27.42 26.39 -10.62
CA ILE A 8 -27.30 25.27 -11.56
C ILE A 8 -26.02 24.48 -11.30
N VAL A 9 -24.90 25.15 -11.03
CA VAL A 9 -23.63 24.48 -10.71
C VAL A 9 -23.71 23.72 -9.38
N VAL A 10 -24.42 24.28 -8.38
CA VAL A 10 -24.64 23.61 -7.08
C VAL A 10 -25.56 22.40 -7.23
N LEU A 11 -26.61 22.48 -8.07
CA LEU A 11 -27.51 21.34 -8.31
C LEU A 11 -26.84 20.20 -9.10
N SER A 12 -25.96 20.52 -10.06
CA SER A 12 -25.20 19.50 -10.81
C SER A 12 -24.13 18.80 -9.97
N LEU A 13 -23.64 19.43 -8.89
CA LEU A 13 -22.68 18.83 -7.96
C LEU A 13 -23.35 17.97 -6.87
N LEU A 14 -24.64 18.16 -6.61
CA LEU A 14 -25.39 17.43 -5.58
C LEU A 14 -26.03 16.13 -6.08
N CYS A 15 -26.24 15.98 -7.39
CA CYS A 15 -26.74 14.74 -8.00
C CYS A 15 -25.56 13.96 -8.58
N GLY A 16 -24.90 13.15 -7.75
CA GLY A 16 -23.86 12.24 -8.20
C GLY A 16 -24.40 11.27 -9.26
N GLY A 17 -23.95 11.42 -10.49
CA GLY A 17 -23.70 10.35 -11.47
C GLY A 17 -24.83 9.45 -11.97
N ASP A 18 -26.00 9.38 -11.34
CA ASP A 18 -27.04 8.42 -11.72
C ASP A 18 -27.98 8.93 -12.81
N MET A 19 -28.08 8.14 -13.87
CA MET A 19 -28.79 8.39 -15.13
C MET A 19 -30.33 8.46 -14.99
N VAL A 20 -30.86 8.50 -13.76
CA VAL A 20 -32.30 8.47 -13.46
C VAL A 20 -32.91 9.90 -13.41
N CYS A 21 -32.11 10.96 -13.36
CA CYS A 21 -32.64 12.33 -13.24
C CYS A 21 -32.88 13.09 -14.56
N ALA A 22 -32.56 12.52 -15.73
CA ALA A 22 -32.65 13.25 -17.00
C ALA A 22 -34.09 13.73 -17.34
N ASP A 23 -35.11 12.97 -16.95
CA ASP A 23 -36.52 13.30 -17.22
C ASP A 23 -37.06 14.42 -16.31
N ALA A 24 -36.51 14.59 -15.11
CA ALA A 24 -36.95 15.61 -14.16
C ALA A 24 -36.53 17.04 -14.56
N PHE A 25 -35.41 17.18 -15.29
CA PHE A 25 -34.85 18.50 -15.67
C PHE A 25 -35.15 18.92 -17.11
N SER A 26 -35.69 18.02 -17.94
CA SER A 26 -36.09 18.28 -19.33
C SER A 26 -37.02 19.50 -19.51
N PRO A 27 -38.02 19.76 -18.64
CA PRO A 27 -38.89 20.94 -18.77
C PRO A 27 -38.15 22.26 -18.51
N ILE A 28 -37.18 22.26 -17.59
CA ILE A 28 -36.41 23.44 -17.18
C ILE A 28 -35.38 23.79 -18.26
N ILE A 29 -34.72 22.79 -18.85
CA ILE A 29 -33.79 23.01 -19.96
C ILE A 29 -34.55 23.49 -21.21
N ARG A 30 -35.75 22.97 -21.46
CA ARG A 30 -36.59 23.42 -22.60
C ARG A 30 -37.05 24.87 -22.47
N SER A 31 -37.27 25.38 -21.26
CA SER A 31 -37.70 26.77 -21.03
C SER A 31 -36.57 27.80 -21.05
N LEU A 32 -35.30 27.40 -21.18
CA LEU A 32 -34.18 28.34 -21.28
C LEU A 32 -34.21 29.14 -22.60
N PRO A 33 -33.88 30.45 -22.55
CA PRO A 33 -33.72 31.28 -23.75
C PRO A 33 -32.66 30.72 -24.71
N PRO A 34 -32.80 30.90 -26.04
CA PRO A 34 -31.89 30.32 -27.04
C PRO A 34 -30.40 30.63 -26.80
N LYS A 35 -30.08 31.87 -26.43
CA LYS A 35 -28.71 32.31 -26.13
C LYS A 35 -28.06 31.62 -24.93
N LEU A 36 -28.85 31.06 -24.00
CA LEU A 36 -28.34 30.29 -22.86
C LEU A 36 -28.17 28.80 -23.22
N LYS A 37 -28.95 28.28 -24.16
CA LYS A 37 -28.77 26.91 -24.68
C LYS A 37 -27.48 26.78 -25.51
N GLU A 38 -27.13 27.82 -26.26
CA GLU A 38 -25.87 27.88 -27.03
C GLU A 38 -24.61 27.98 -26.15
N ALA A 39 -24.75 28.41 -24.90
CA ALA A 39 -23.64 28.55 -23.95
C ALA A 39 -23.45 27.31 -23.05
N LEU A 40 -24.32 26.30 -23.15
CA LEU A 40 -24.15 25.04 -22.43
C LEU A 40 -23.04 24.23 -23.11
N PRO A 41 -22.01 23.77 -22.37
CA PRO A 41 -20.97 22.93 -22.94
C PRO A 41 -21.59 21.64 -23.47
N SER A 42 -21.27 21.27 -24.72
CA SER A 42 -21.68 19.98 -25.26
C SER A 42 -21.17 18.87 -24.35
N PRO A 43 -22.00 17.87 -24.00
CA PRO A 43 -21.56 16.77 -23.16
C PRO A 43 -20.41 16.05 -23.88
N GLN A 44 -19.21 16.20 -23.35
CA GLN A 44 -18.09 15.36 -23.73
C GLN A 44 -18.40 13.96 -23.20
N PRO A 45 -18.18 12.90 -23.98
CA PRO A 45 -18.30 11.54 -23.47
C PRO A 45 -17.38 11.42 -22.26
N ILE A 46 -17.99 11.17 -21.09
CA ILE A 46 -17.27 10.83 -19.87
C ILE A 46 -16.55 9.52 -20.20
N GLY A 47 -15.22 9.58 -20.29
CA GLY A 47 -14.38 8.40 -20.44
C GLY A 47 -14.66 7.49 -19.26
N VAL A 48 -15.22 6.32 -19.52
CA VAL A 48 -15.25 5.24 -18.56
C VAL A 48 -13.79 4.89 -18.33
N ASP A 49 -13.30 5.07 -17.10
CA ASP A 49 -11.96 4.64 -16.70
C ASP A 49 -11.89 3.12 -16.77
N ASP A 50 -11.61 2.61 -17.96
CA ASP A 50 -11.35 1.21 -18.23
C ASP A 50 -9.94 0.93 -17.71
N ALA A 51 -9.83 0.68 -16.40
CA ALA A 51 -8.66 0.11 -15.76
C ALA A 51 -8.50 -1.37 -16.20
N GLY A 52 -8.46 -1.59 -17.51
CA GLY A 52 -8.21 -2.89 -18.11
C GLY A 52 -6.87 -3.45 -17.63
N PRO A 53 -6.73 -4.79 -17.60
CA PRO A 53 -5.47 -5.41 -17.23
C PRO A 53 -4.34 -4.84 -18.08
N LYS A 54 -3.22 -4.45 -17.44
CA LYS A 54 -2.01 -3.99 -18.15
C LYS A 54 -1.72 -4.96 -19.29
N LEU A 55 -1.86 -4.49 -20.53
CA LEU A 55 -1.57 -5.28 -21.73
C LEU A 55 -0.18 -5.88 -21.60
N VAL A 56 -0.14 -7.19 -21.41
CA VAL A 56 1.09 -7.96 -21.44
C VAL A 56 1.61 -7.88 -22.88
N GLY A 57 2.86 -7.44 -23.03
CA GLY A 57 3.50 -7.29 -24.34
C GLY A 57 3.44 -8.58 -25.17
N ILE A 58 3.54 -8.42 -26.50
CA ILE A 58 3.51 -9.53 -27.46
C ILE A 58 4.52 -10.61 -27.05
N ARG A 59 4.05 -11.85 -26.91
CA ARG A 59 4.84 -13.03 -26.52
C ARG A 59 4.65 -14.13 -27.55
N ARG A 60 5.65 -15.01 -27.69
CA ARG A 60 5.52 -16.26 -28.43
C ARG A 60 4.86 -17.32 -27.56
N TRP A 61 3.61 -17.66 -27.89
CA TRP A 61 2.84 -18.73 -27.26
C TRP A 61 3.06 -20.03 -28.02
N LYS A 62 3.26 -21.12 -27.29
CA LYS A 62 3.46 -22.46 -27.83
C LYS A 62 2.31 -23.37 -27.43
N ASN A 63 1.97 -24.30 -28.30
CA ASN A 63 1.06 -25.38 -27.94
C ASN A 63 1.75 -26.43 -27.03
N ALA A 64 1.00 -27.39 -26.51
CA ALA A 64 1.49 -28.41 -25.58
C ALA A 64 2.66 -29.24 -26.14
N SER A 65 2.70 -29.52 -27.45
CA SER A 65 3.83 -30.23 -28.09
C SER A 65 5.05 -29.33 -28.36
N GLY A 66 4.88 -28.01 -28.31
CA GLY A 66 5.90 -27.03 -28.71
C GLY A 66 6.09 -26.89 -30.22
N GLU A 67 5.42 -27.71 -31.04
CA GLU A 67 5.54 -27.70 -32.51
C GLU A 67 4.89 -26.47 -33.15
N PHE A 68 3.79 -25.99 -32.56
CA PHE A 68 3.10 -24.81 -33.03
C PHE A 68 3.38 -23.65 -32.11
N SER A 69 3.79 -22.52 -32.69
CA SER A 69 3.95 -21.28 -31.94
C SER A 69 3.36 -20.08 -32.69
N THR A 70 2.87 -19.10 -31.95
CA THR A 70 2.29 -17.87 -32.49
C THR A 70 2.72 -16.67 -31.66
N LEU A 71 2.95 -15.53 -32.30
CA LEU A 71 3.22 -14.26 -31.62
C LEU A 71 1.88 -13.55 -31.39
N ALA A 72 1.53 -13.31 -30.13
CA ALA A 72 0.28 -12.66 -29.76
C ALA A 72 0.38 -11.95 -28.39
N SER A 73 -0.43 -10.91 -28.20
CA SER A 73 -0.73 -10.35 -26.87
C SER A 73 -1.85 -11.15 -26.21
N LEU A 74 -1.79 -11.29 -24.89
CA LEU A 74 -2.89 -11.87 -24.11
C LEU A 74 -3.91 -10.76 -23.81
N GLU A 75 -5.12 -10.91 -24.34
CA GLU A 75 -6.20 -9.94 -24.13
C GLU A 75 -7.05 -10.29 -22.90
N GLY A 76 -7.24 -11.57 -22.62
CA GLY A 76 -8.07 -12.02 -21.50
C GLY A 76 -8.13 -13.52 -21.35
N ILE A 77 -8.79 -13.96 -20.27
CA ILE A 77 -9.04 -15.37 -19.97
C ILE A 77 -10.51 -15.49 -19.59
N GLU A 78 -11.22 -16.41 -20.24
CA GLU A 78 -12.65 -16.61 -20.02
C GLU A 78 -12.94 -18.12 -20.06
N ALA A 79 -13.55 -18.64 -18.99
CA ALA A 79 -13.98 -20.03 -18.89
C ALA A 79 -12.89 -21.06 -19.24
N GLY A 80 -11.66 -20.84 -18.75
CA GLY A 80 -10.51 -21.73 -19.01
C GLY A 80 -9.87 -21.60 -20.39
N LYS A 81 -10.36 -20.71 -21.25
CA LYS A 81 -9.75 -20.38 -22.54
C LYS A 81 -9.03 -19.04 -22.47
N ILE A 82 -7.83 -18.99 -23.03
CA ILE A 82 -7.12 -17.73 -23.22
C ILE A 82 -7.50 -17.09 -24.54
N GLN A 83 -7.69 -15.77 -24.52
CA GLN A 83 -7.93 -14.95 -25.70
C GLN A 83 -6.61 -14.27 -26.07
N LEU A 84 -6.02 -14.68 -27.20
CA LEU A 84 -4.77 -14.15 -27.72
C LEU A 84 -5.04 -13.30 -28.95
N LYS A 85 -4.50 -12.09 -29.01
CA LYS A 85 -4.56 -11.22 -30.19
C LYS A 85 -3.22 -11.23 -30.92
N LYS A 86 -3.23 -11.76 -32.12
CA LYS A 86 -2.06 -11.79 -33.00
C LYS A 86 -1.70 -10.39 -33.49
N GLU A 87 -0.51 -10.27 -34.09
CA GLU A 87 -0.02 -9.00 -34.69
C GLU A 87 -0.93 -8.45 -35.79
N ASP A 88 -1.64 -9.32 -36.52
CA ASP A 88 -2.62 -8.93 -37.55
C ASP A 88 -3.98 -8.48 -36.96
N GLY A 89 -4.09 -8.45 -35.63
CA GLY A 89 -5.32 -8.12 -34.91
C GLY A 89 -6.31 -9.28 -34.77
N GLN A 90 -6.01 -10.47 -35.31
CA GLN A 90 -6.86 -11.64 -35.17
C GLN A 90 -6.87 -12.14 -33.73
N LEU A 91 -8.07 -12.22 -33.13
CA LEU A 91 -8.28 -12.85 -31.84
C LEU A 91 -8.41 -14.37 -32.04
N ILE A 92 -7.65 -15.16 -31.29
CA ILE A 92 -7.76 -16.62 -31.21
C ILE A 92 -8.06 -17.02 -29.77
N SER A 93 -8.96 -18.00 -29.61
CA SER A 93 -9.33 -18.58 -28.32
C SER A 93 -8.72 -19.97 -28.23
N ILE A 94 -7.82 -20.18 -27.27
CA ILE A 94 -7.12 -21.45 -27.07
C ILE A 94 -7.39 -21.94 -25.65
N ASP A 95 -7.72 -23.21 -25.48
CA ASP A 95 -7.79 -23.83 -24.16
C ASP A 95 -6.40 -23.77 -23.51
N ALA A 96 -6.28 -23.22 -22.31
CA ALA A 96 -4.95 -23.01 -21.71
C ALA A 96 -4.19 -24.32 -21.46
N ARG A 97 -4.90 -25.46 -21.37
CA ARG A 97 -4.26 -26.79 -21.27
C ARG A 97 -3.55 -27.20 -22.54
N GLN A 98 -3.94 -26.62 -23.68
CA GLN A 98 -3.26 -26.82 -24.95
C GLN A 98 -2.00 -25.99 -25.08
N LEU A 99 -1.63 -25.19 -24.07
CA LEU A 99 -0.39 -24.43 -24.07
C LEU A 99 0.78 -25.25 -23.55
N HIS A 100 1.97 -24.85 -23.97
CA HIS A 100 3.22 -25.38 -23.42
C HIS A 100 3.36 -25.04 -21.93
N GLU A 101 4.08 -25.88 -21.17
CA GLU A 101 4.24 -25.72 -19.71
C GLU A 101 4.82 -24.35 -19.32
N GLU A 102 5.75 -23.82 -20.12
CA GLU A 102 6.33 -22.48 -19.94
C GLU A 102 5.29 -21.36 -20.01
N ASP A 103 4.31 -21.48 -20.89
CA ASP A 103 3.26 -20.48 -21.07
C ASP A 103 2.16 -20.64 -20.02
N GLN A 104 1.84 -21.88 -19.63
CA GLN A 104 0.99 -22.14 -18.46
C GLN A 104 1.60 -21.55 -17.19
N ARG A 105 2.93 -21.68 -17.01
CA ARG A 105 3.67 -21.06 -15.89
C ARG A 105 3.63 -19.55 -15.96
N PHE A 106 3.77 -18.98 -17.15
CA PHE A 106 3.62 -17.54 -17.34
C PHE A 106 2.24 -17.03 -16.93
N LEU A 107 1.18 -17.74 -17.32
CA LEU A 107 -0.20 -17.42 -16.92
C LEU A 107 -0.38 -17.48 -15.39
N ARG A 108 0.26 -18.44 -14.71
CA ARG A 108 0.28 -18.51 -13.23
C ARG A 108 0.90 -17.29 -12.57
N GLU A 109 2.06 -16.88 -13.07
CA GLU A 109 2.90 -15.89 -12.41
C GLU A 109 2.50 -14.45 -12.74
N THR A 110 2.04 -14.22 -13.96
CA THR A 110 1.93 -12.85 -14.50
C THR A 110 0.49 -12.34 -14.49
N TRP A 111 -0.50 -13.22 -14.60
CA TRP A 111 -1.89 -12.80 -14.69
C TRP A 111 -2.59 -12.95 -13.33
N SER A 112 -3.24 -11.87 -12.88
CA SER A 112 -4.11 -11.88 -11.70
C SER A 112 -5.43 -12.58 -12.06
N LEU A 113 -5.34 -13.89 -12.30
CA LEU A 113 -6.48 -14.75 -12.55
C LEU A 113 -7.34 -14.85 -11.29
N SER A 114 -8.66 -14.87 -11.48
CA SER A 114 -9.54 -15.22 -10.39
C SER A 114 -9.22 -16.64 -9.89
N PRO A 115 -9.44 -16.93 -8.61
CA PRO A 115 -9.35 -18.28 -8.07
C PRO A 115 -10.02 -19.35 -8.94
N THR A 116 -11.25 -19.09 -9.38
CA THR A 116 -12.04 -20.00 -10.19
C THR A 116 -11.44 -20.24 -11.57
N ASP A 117 -10.88 -19.20 -12.20
CA ASP A 117 -10.19 -19.35 -13.49
C ASP A 117 -8.95 -20.23 -13.33
N LYS A 118 -8.12 -19.99 -12.32
CA LYS A 118 -6.96 -20.84 -12.05
C LYS A 118 -7.34 -22.31 -11.85
N ILE A 119 -8.48 -22.58 -11.21
CA ILE A 119 -9.02 -23.92 -11.03
C ILE A 119 -9.41 -24.53 -12.37
N HIS A 120 -10.20 -23.81 -13.19
CA HIS A 120 -10.63 -24.30 -14.50
C HIS A 120 -9.47 -24.55 -15.46
N LEU A 121 -8.39 -23.79 -15.34
CA LEU A 121 -7.17 -23.99 -16.12
C LEU A 121 -6.42 -25.27 -15.67
N GLY A 122 -6.77 -25.88 -14.53
CA GLY A 122 -6.10 -27.05 -13.96
C GLY A 122 -4.72 -26.71 -13.40
N VAL A 123 -4.57 -25.49 -12.90
CA VAL A 123 -3.29 -24.86 -12.62
C VAL A 123 -2.97 -24.80 -11.11
N ILE A 124 -3.96 -25.09 -10.26
CA ILE A 124 -3.85 -25.08 -8.81
C ILE A 124 -3.51 -26.46 -8.27
N ALA A 125 -2.51 -26.54 -7.40
CA ALA A 125 -2.24 -27.73 -6.61
C ALA A 125 -3.24 -27.87 -5.45
N PRO A 126 -3.52 -29.08 -4.93
CA PRO A 126 -4.45 -29.27 -3.79
C PRO A 126 -4.10 -28.45 -2.55
N ASP A 127 -2.81 -28.27 -2.26
CA ASP A 127 -2.35 -27.45 -1.14
C ASP A 127 -2.65 -25.96 -1.37
N GLU A 128 -2.48 -25.47 -2.60
CA GLU A 128 -2.82 -24.10 -2.99
C GLU A 128 -4.34 -23.87 -2.95
N LEU A 129 -5.16 -24.84 -3.36
CA LEU A 129 -6.62 -24.78 -3.18
C LEU A 129 -6.99 -24.64 -1.71
N THR A 130 -6.34 -25.43 -0.84
CA THR A 130 -6.60 -25.40 0.60
C THR A 130 -6.25 -24.04 1.16
N GLU A 131 -5.09 -23.47 0.80
CA GLU A 131 -4.67 -22.13 1.22
C GLU A 131 -5.65 -21.05 0.74
N MET A 132 -6.12 -21.14 -0.52
CA MET A 132 -7.07 -20.19 -1.09
C MET A 132 -8.45 -20.27 -0.42
N ALA A 133 -8.96 -21.48 -0.23
CA ALA A 133 -10.21 -21.71 0.50
C ALA A 133 -10.07 -21.29 1.97
N ASP A 134 -8.89 -21.45 2.56
CA ASP A 134 -8.62 -20.98 3.90
C ASP A 134 -8.56 -19.44 3.99
N GLY A 135 -8.25 -18.75 2.89
CA GLY A 135 -8.33 -17.30 2.79
C GLY A 135 -9.76 -16.75 2.66
N CYS A 136 -10.76 -17.60 2.41
CA CYS A 136 -12.15 -17.17 2.21
C CYS A 136 -12.82 -16.77 3.53
N HIS A 137 -13.53 -15.64 3.52
CA HIS A 137 -14.26 -15.17 4.69
C HIS A 137 -15.61 -15.88 4.88
N ARG A 138 -16.31 -16.25 3.80
CA ARG A 138 -17.59 -16.96 3.87
C ARG A 138 -17.38 -18.43 3.52
N ALA A 139 -18.09 -19.32 4.23
CA ALA A 139 -18.04 -20.74 3.94
C ALA A 139 -18.53 -21.07 2.52
N GLY A 140 -19.53 -20.32 2.02
CA GLY A 140 -20.02 -20.47 0.65
C GLY A 140 -18.97 -20.19 -0.43
N ASP A 141 -18.12 -19.19 -0.21
CA ASP A 141 -17.04 -18.86 -1.16
C ASP A 141 -15.98 -19.97 -1.17
N ALA A 142 -15.60 -20.47 0.01
CA ALA A 142 -14.69 -21.61 0.14
C ALA A 142 -15.26 -22.88 -0.52
N LEU A 143 -16.55 -23.16 -0.30
CA LEU A 143 -17.26 -24.29 -0.90
C LEU A 143 -17.22 -24.20 -2.43
N ALA A 144 -17.51 -23.03 -3.01
CA ALA A 144 -17.50 -22.81 -4.44
C ALA A 144 -16.12 -23.13 -5.07
N LEU A 145 -15.02 -22.81 -4.39
CA LEU A 145 -13.68 -23.19 -4.85
C LEU A 145 -13.49 -24.71 -4.87
N TYR A 146 -13.89 -25.41 -3.81
CA TYR A 146 -13.76 -26.87 -3.77
C TYR A 146 -14.65 -27.57 -4.81
N GLU A 147 -15.88 -27.09 -5.03
CA GLU A 147 -16.78 -27.64 -6.04
C GLU A 147 -16.22 -27.41 -7.45
N ALA A 148 -15.74 -26.20 -7.76
CA ALA A 148 -15.06 -25.93 -9.02
C ALA A 148 -13.82 -26.82 -9.22
N PHE A 149 -13.09 -27.14 -8.15
CA PHE A 149 -11.91 -28.00 -8.22
C PHE A 149 -12.26 -29.47 -8.44
N LEU A 150 -13.38 -29.96 -7.88
CA LEU A 150 -13.87 -31.31 -8.17
C LEU A 150 -14.30 -31.50 -9.63
N GLU A 151 -14.80 -30.43 -10.25
CA GLU A 151 -15.17 -30.37 -11.66
C GLU A 151 -13.96 -30.20 -12.59
N ALA A 152 -12.76 -29.96 -12.04
CA ALA A 152 -11.54 -29.87 -12.83
C ALA A 152 -11.25 -31.23 -13.50
N PRO A 153 -11.08 -31.28 -14.83
CA PRO A 153 -10.99 -32.54 -15.57
C PRO A 153 -9.66 -33.28 -15.39
N ASN A 154 -8.65 -32.63 -14.81
CA ASN A 154 -7.35 -33.22 -14.51
C ASN A 154 -7.21 -33.58 -13.02
N LEU A 155 -8.29 -33.57 -12.24
CA LEU A 155 -8.23 -33.96 -10.85
C LEU A 155 -7.95 -35.46 -10.73
N GLU A 156 -6.85 -35.81 -10.06
CA GLU A 156 -6.50 -37.19 -9.74
C GLU A 156 -7.60 -37.86 -8.93
N ASP A 157 -8.04 -39.05 -9.35
CA ASP A 157 -9.11 -39.79 -8.67
C ASP A 157 -8.78 -40.13 -7.22
N ALA A 158 -7.49 -40.27 -6.89
CA ALA A 158 -7.02 -40.51 -5.53
C ALA A 158 -7.30 -39.35 -4.56
N LEU A 159 -7.42 -38.12 -5.07
CA LEU A 159 -7.68 -36.91 -4.27
C LEU A 159 -9.17 -36.66 -4.03
N ARG A 160 -10.05 -37.16 -4.92
CA ARG A 160 -11.50 -36.94 -4.85
C ARG A 160 -12.10 -37.28 -3.48
N PRO A 161 -11.78 -38.41 -2.82
CA PRO A 161 -12.37 -38.73 -1.51
C PRO A 161 -11.97 -37.74 -0.41
N GLN A 162 -10.73 -37.24 -0.43
CA GLN A 162 -10.24 -36.29 0.57
C GLN A 162 -10.93 -34.93 0.41
N LEU A 163 -11.10 -34.47 -0.83
CA LEU A 163 -11.79 -33.22 -1.14
C LEU A 163 -13.30 -33.32 -0.85
N GLN A 164 -13.92 -34.46 -1.15
CA GLN A 164 -15.33 -34.71 -0.83
C GLN A 164 -15.59 -34.63 0.68
N LEU A 165 -14.68 -35.14 1.52
CA LEU A 165 -14.81 -35.01 2.97
C LEU A 165 -14.85 -33.54 3.41
N ARG A 166 -13.99 -32.69 2.84
CA ARG A 166 -13.98 -31.24 3.14
C ARG A 166 -15.23 -30.52 2.65
N ILE A 167 -15.77 -30.93 1.49
CA ILE A 167 -17.00 -30.37 0.95
C ILE A 167 -18.20 -30.63 1.87
N VAL A 168 -18.26 -31.78 2.54
CA VAL A 168 -19.35 -32.07 3.49
C VAL A 168 -19.35 -31.05 4.64
N ASP A 169 -18.18 -30.81 5.26
CA ASP A 169 -18.04 -29.82 6.33
C ASP A 169 -18.40 -28.40 5.85
N LEU A 170 -17.91 -28.02 4.66
CA LEU A 170 -18.16 -26.70 4.08
C LEU A 170 -19.60 -26.48 3.64
N LYS A 171 -20.30 -27.53 3.16
CA LYS A 171 -21.73 -27.46 2.83
C LYS A 171 -22.56 -27.12 4.03
N GLN A 172 -22.33 -27.82 5.15
CA GLN A 172 -23.03 -27.51 6.40
C GLN A 172 -22.74 -26.08 6.87
N ALA A 173 -21.48 -25.65 6.82
CA ALA A 173 -21.10 -24.28 7.20
C ALA A 173 -21.73 -23.22 6.28
N ALA A 174 -21.78 -23.48 4.96
CA ALA A 174 -22.38 -22.60 3.96
C ALA A 174 -23.90 -22.48 4.10
N GLU A 175 -24.60 -23.59 4.35
CA GLU A 175 -26.04 -23.62 4.64
C GLU A 175 -26.40 -22.78 5.87
N LEU A 176 -25.56 -22.84 6.91
CA LEU A 176 -25.67 -22.03 8.12
C LEU A 176 -25.15 -20.59 7.94
N GLN A 177 -24.77 -20.19 6.73
CA GLN A 177 -24.20 -18.89 6.39
C GLN A 177 -23.05 -18.49 7.33
N GLN A 178 -22.20 -19.45 7.66
CA GLN A 178 -21.09 -19.21 8.57
C GLN A 178 -19.97 -18.40 7.90
N VAL A 179 -19.29 -17.64 8.73
CA VAL A 179 -18.13 -16.84 8.36
C VAL A 179 -16.91 -17.29 9.14
N LYS A 180 -15.73 -17.02 8.59
CA LYS A 180 -14.47 -17.42 9.18
C LYS A 180 -14.06 -16.47 10.30
N LEU A 181 -13.69 -17.04 11.44
CA LEU A 181 -13.09 -16.34 12.57
C LEU A 181 -11.88 -17.16 13.06
N ASN A 182 -10.66 -16.69 12.79
CA ASN A 182 -9.45 -17.50 12.89
C ASN A 182 -9.53 -18.72 11.95
N SER A 183 -9.36 -19.93 12.49
CA SER A 183 -9.41 -21.19 11.73
C SER A 183 -10.76 -21.90 11.86
N ARG A 184 -11.80 -21.25 12.40
CA ARG A 184 -13.11 -21.86 12.63
C ARG A 184 -14.23 -21.12 11.89
N TRP A 185 -15.21 -21.90 11.42
CA TRP A 185 -16.47 -21.39 10.92
C TRP A 185 -17.39 -21.07 12.09
N VAL A 186 -17.90 -19.85 12.15
CA VAL A 186 -18.79 -19.37 13.21
C VAL A 186 -20.02 -18.72 12.60
N SER A 187 -21.09 -18.60 13.38
CA SER A 187 -22.27 -17.85 12.94
C SER A 187 -21.93 -16.37 12.71
N THR A 188 -22.62 -15.71 11.78
CA THR A 188 -22.52 -14.27 11.57
C THR A 188 -22.78 -13.47 12.85
N GLY A 189 -23.67 -13.94 13.73
CA GLY A 189 -23.92 -13.34 15.03
C GLY A 189 -22.72 -13.38 15.97
N GLU A 190 -22.04 -14.53 16.09
CA GLU A 190 -20.82 -14.68 16.89
C GLU A 190 -19.68 -13.80 16.35
N TRP A 191 -19.51 -13.77 15.02
CA TRP A 191 -18.51 -12.91 14.38
C TRP A 191 -18.78 -11.43 14.65
N ASN A 192 -20.03 -10.98 14.52
CA ASN A 192 -20.42 -9.60 14.83
C ASN A 192 -20.14 -9.24 16.29
N GLN A 193 -20.40 -10.16 17.23
CA GLN A 193 -20.06 -9.95 18.64
C GLN A 193 -18.54 -9.84 18.86
N ALA A 194 -17.75 -10.69 18.21
CA ALA A 194 -16.28 -10.60 18.26
C ALA A 194 -15.78 -9.26 17.71
N ARG A 195 -16.31 -8.84 16.56
CA ARG A 195 -16.01 -7.53 15.97
C ARG A 195 -16.37 -6.37 16.90
N GLN A 196 -17.56 -6.40 17.52
CA GLN A 196 -17.97 -5.38 18.49
C GLN A 196 -17.08 -5.37 19.75
N ARG A 197 -16.61 -6.53 20.22
CA ARG A 197 -15.62 -6.59 21.32
C ARG A 197 -14.30 -5.96 20.89
N GLN A 198 -13.81 -6.28 19.69
CA GLN A 198 -12.60 -5.70 19.14
C GLN A 198 -12.71 -4.17 19.03
N ILE A 199 -13.78 -3.64 18.44
CA ILE A 199 -14.02 -2.19 18.32
C ILE A 199 -14.00 -1.54 19.70
N ARG A 200 -14.72 -2.10 20.69
CA ARG A 200 -14.70 -1.58 22.06
C ARG A 200 -13.30 -1.57 22.67
N MET A 201 -12.54 -2.65 22.50
CA MET A 201 -11.15 -2.72 22.98
C MET A 201 -10.26 -1.67 22.33
N LEU A 202 -10.42 -1.43 21.03
CA LEU A 202 -9.68 -0.38 20.33
C LEU A 202 -10.09 1.00 20.85
N SER A 203 -11.39 1.32 20.90
CA SER A 203 -11.86 2.61 21.44
C SER A 203 -11.43 2.84 22.91
N ASP A 204 -11.35 1.78 23.73
CA ASP A 204 -10.86 1.86 25.10
C ASP A 204 -9.35 2.11 25.15
N ALA A 205 -8.57 1.40 24.35
CA ALA A 205 -7.15 1.63 24.18
C ALA A 205 -6.89 3.08 23.73
N GLU A 206 -7.70 3.55 22.78
CA GLU A 206 -7.56 4.88 22.23
C GLU A 206 -7.84 5.97 23.28
N ARG A 207 -8.93 5.83 24.04
CA ARG A 207 -9.30 6.77 25.12
C ARG A 207 -8.29 6.80 26.27
N THR A 208 -7.61 5.69 26.52
CA THR A 208 -6.63 5.56 27.61
C THR A 208 -5.20 5.83 27.17
N HIS A 209 -5.00 6.22 25.90
CA HIS A 209 -3.66 6.47 25.37
C HIS A 209 -3.00 7.67 26.06
N ASN A 210 -2.01 7.35 26.90
CA ASN A 210 -1.08 8.30 27.50
C ASN A 210 0.34 7.89 27.06
N PRO A 211 1.22 8.82 26.65
CA PRO A 211 2.62 8.53 26.35
C PRO A 211 3.34 7.69 27.43
N GLN A 212 2.96 7.84 28.71
CA GLN A 212 3.51 7.07 29.83
C GLN A 212 3.02 5.61 29.89
N GLN A 213 1.82 5.33 29.34
CA GLN A 213 1.18 4.01 29.32
C GLN A 213 1.28 3.32 27.94
N SER A 214 2.30 3.66 27.17
CA SER A 214 2.53 3.14 25.82
C SER A 214 2.46 1.60 25.70
N GLN A 215 2.97 0.89 26.71
CA GLN A 215 2.94 -0.57 26.73
C GLN A 215 1.54 -1.15 26.96
N GLU A 216 0.71 -0.52 27.78
CA GLU A 216 -0.68 -0.93 28.01
C GLU A 216 -1.50 -0.74 26.73
N PHE A 217 -1.32 0.41 26.06
CA PHE A 217 -1.91 0.70 24.76
C PHE A 217 -1.54 -0.36 23.71
N LYS A 218 -0.25 -0.69 23.59
CA LYS A 218 0.23 -1.76 22.69
C LYS A 218 -0.44 -3.10 23.00
N THR A 219 -0.47 -3.48 24.28
CA THR A 219 -1.05 -4.75 24.74
C THR A 219 -2.55 -4.82 24.45
N ALA A 220 -3.27 -3.70 24.57
CA ALA A 220 -4.68 -3.61 24.26
C ALA A 220 -4.94 -3.80 22.75
N ILE A 221 -4.14 -3.16 21.88
CA ILE A 221 -4.24 -3.37 20.43
C ILE A 221 -3.90 -4.82 20.05
N GLU A 222 -2.85 -5.41 20.62
CA GLU A 222 -2.49 -6.82 20.39
C GLU A 222 -3.61 -7.78 20.85
N ARG A 223 -4.32 -7.44 21.92
CA ARG A 223 -5.49 -8.22 22.38
C ARG A 223 -6.65 -8.08 21.40
N ALA A 224 -6.95 -6.86 20.96
CA ALA A 224 -7.97 -6.59 19.97
C ALA A 224 -7.67 -7.35 18.65
N ALA A 225 -6.41 -7.40 18.21
CA ALA A 225 -5.98 -8.15 17.02
C ALA A 225 -6.30 -9.65 17.09
N ARG A 226 -6.36 -10.24 18.29
CA ARG A 226 -6.70 -11.66 18.47
C ARG A 226 -8.19 -11.96 18.43
N GLU A 227 -9.05 -10.97 18.69
CA GLU A 227 -10.50 -11.16 18.65
C GLU A 227 -10.99 -11.41 17.22
N VAL A 228 -10.50 -10.64 16.25
CA VAL A 228 -10.82 -10.78 14.81
C VAL A 228 -9.54 -10.53 13.99
N PRO A 229 -8.71 -11.57 13.76
CA PRO A 229 -7.42 -11.42 13.08
C PRO A 229 -7.53 -10.95 11.62
N GLU A 230 -8.68 -11.17 10.99
CA GLU A 230 -8.96 -10.74 9.63
C GLU A 230 -9.17 -9.23 9.54
N ASN A 231 -9.47 -8.56 10.66
CA ASN A 231 -9.53 -7.10 10.70
C ASN A 231 -8.10 -6.53 10.70
N VAL A 232 -7.83 -5.68 9.71
CA VAL A 232 -6.51 -5.08 9.51
C VAL A 232 -6.25 -3.84 10.37
N HIS A 233 -7.30 -3.29 11.00
CA HIS A 233 -7.22 -2.07 11.80
C HIS A 233 -6.24 -2.18 13.00
N PRO A 234 -6.25 -3.26 13.81
CA PRO A 234 -5.24 -3.45 14.86
C PRO A 234 -3.80 -3.45 14.33
N SER A 235 -3.52 -4.12 13.20
CA SER A 235 -2.18 -4.10 12.59
C SER A 235 -1.80 -2.72 12.08
N PHE A 236 -2.74 -1.96 11.53
CA PHE A 236 -2.51 -0.57 11.17
C PHE A 236 -2.08 0.26 12.40
N LEU A 237 -2.84 0.18 13.50
CA LEU A 237 -2.57 0.90 14.74
C LEU A 237 -1.23 0.48 15.37
N LEU A 238 -0.88 -0.80 15.37
CA LEU A 238 0.45 -1.28 15.80
C LEU A 238 1.56 -0.71 14.91
N GLY A 239 1.33 -0.63 13.60
CA GLY A 239 2.23 0.02 12.65
C GLY A 239 2.52 1.47 13.03
N VAL A 240 1.46 2.26 13.24
CA VAL A 240 1.54 3.67 13.66
C VAL A 240 2.22 3.80 15.04
N TYR A 241 1.84 2.96 16.00
CA TYR A 241 2.48 2.90 17.32
C TYR A 241 3.99 2.68 17.22
N HIS A 242 4.43 1.77 16.35
CA HIS A 242 5.84 1.46 16.17
C HIS A 242 6.62 2.60 15.50
N ILE A 243 5.96 3.40 14.66
CA ILE A 243 6.54 4.63 14.12
C ILE A 243 6.71 5.62 15.28
N GLN A 244 5.65 5.99 15.98
CA GLN A 244 5.67 7.15 16.86
C GLN A 244 6.25 6.90 18.24
N VAL A 245 5.83 5.79 18.86
CA VAL A 245 6.02 5.56 20.28
C VAL A 245 7.25 4.71 20.54
N SER A 246 7.29 3.48 20.00
CA SER A 246 8.44 2.60 20.22
C SER A 246 9.66 2.97 19.38
N ARG A 247 9.46 3.70 18.28
CA ARG A 247 10.49 4.09 17.31
C ARG A 247 11.24 2.90 16.73
N LEU A 248 10.51 1.84 16.41
CA LEU A 248 11.07 0.61 15.85
C LEU A 248 10.56 0.44 14.42
N PRO A 249 11.18 1.09 13.42
CA PRO A 249 10.68 1.10 12.04
C PRO A 249 10.57 -0.31 11.45
N LYS A 250 11.42 -1.26 11.88
CA LYS A 250 11.34 -2.66 11.48
C LYS A 250 9.98 -3.29 11.82
N TYR A 251 9.48 -3.09 13.04
CA TYR A 251 8.18 -3.65 13.44
C TYR A 251 7.01 -2.89 12.79
N ALA A 252 7.15 -1.57 12.61
CA ALA A 252 6.16 -0.80 11.85
C ALA A 252 5.99 -1.34 10.42
N ILE A 253 7.09 -1.59 9.71
CA ILE A 253 7.08 -2.15 8.36
C ILE A 253 6.40 -3.53 8.33
N ILE A 254 6.69 -4.40 9.30
CA ILE A 254 6.06 -5.74 9.38
C ILE A 254 4.54 -5.62 9.50
N GLU A 255 4.06 -4.81 10.44
CA GLU A 255 2.62 -4.68 10.71
C GLU A 255 1.88 -3.96 9.57
N LEU A 256 2.47 -2.90 9.01
CA LEU A 256 1.86 -2.20 7.88
C LEU A 256 1.90 -3.03 6.59
N ASN A 257 2.93 -3.84 6.33
CA ASN A 257 2.93 -4.78 5.21
C ASN A 257 1.92 -5.93 5.39
N ARG A 258 1.65 -6.34 6.64
CA ARG A 258 0.54 -7.26 6.92
C ARG A 258 -0.78 -6.61 6.56
N CYS A 259 -1.01 -5.37 6.98
CA CYS A 259 -2.19 -4.58 6.64
C CYS A 259 -2.36 -4.41 5.12
N GLU A 260 -1.28 -3.99 4.41
CA GLU A 260 -1.27 -3.82 2.95
C GLU A 260 -1.65 -5.11 2.23
N ARG A 261 -1.00 -6.24 2.56
CA ARG A 261 -1.29 -7.54 1.92
C ARG A 261 -2.73 -7.98 2.13
N SER A 262 -3.26 -7.82 3.35
CA SER A 262 -4.64 -8.18 3.64
C SER A 262 -5.66 -7.30 2.92
N LEU A 263 -5.36 -6.01 2.69
CA LEU A 263 -6.19 -5.13 1.86
C LEU A 263 -6.08 -5.50 0.38
N LEU A 264 -4.87 -5.72 -0.14
CA LEU A 264 -4.67 -6.11 -1.55
C LEU A 264 -5.25 -7.49 -1.88
N ALA A 265 -5.33 -8.41 -0.92
CA ALA A 265 -6.03 -9.68 -1.11
C ALA A 265 -7.53 -9.51 -1.42
N ARG A 266 -8.10 -8.33 -1.13
CA ARG A 266 -9.50 -7.95 -1.39
C ARG A 266 -9.63 -7.03 -2.61
N GLN A 267 -8.55 -6.82 -3.37
CA GLN A 267 -8.42 -5.73 -4.35
C GLN A 267 -9.52 -5.69 -5.43
N GLN A 268 -10.01 -6.85 -5.88
CA GLN A 268 -10.96 -6.96 -6.99
C GLN A 268 -12.30 -6.24 -6.72
N SER A 269 -12.61 -5.92 -5.46
CA SER A 269 -13.85 -5.23 -5.08
C SER A 269 -13.66 -4.26 -3.91
N LEU A 270 -12.52 -3.54 -3.85
CA LEU A 270 -12.29 -2.62 -2.73
C LEU A 270 -13.34 -1.52 -2.71
N ALA A 271 -14.06 -1.46 -1.60
CA ALA A 271 -14.91 -0.32 -1.32
C ALA A 271 -14.06 0.96 -1.23
N PRO A 272 -14.65 2.15 -1.51
CA PRO A 272 -13.90 3.41 -1.46
C PRO A 272 -13.10 3.64 -0.16
N PHE A 273 -13.64 3.26 0.99
CA PHE A 273 -12.94 3.39 2.27
C PHE A 273 -11.73 2.44 2.38
N GLU A 274 -11.77 1.25 1.78
CA GLU A 274 -10.63 0.34 1.78
C GLU A 274 -9.50 0.85 0.87
N LYS A 275 -9.85 1.49 -0.25
CA LYS A 275 -8.87 2.22 -1.07
C LYS A 275 -8.21 3.35 -0.27
N ALA A 276 -8.99 4.11 0.50
CA ALA A 276 -8.46 5.15 1.39
C ALA A 276 -7.53 4.56 2.47
N ASN A 277 -7.86 3.40 3.03
CA ASN A 277 -7.00 2.69 3.99
C ASN A 277 -5.71 2.20 3.35
N LEU A 278 -5.75 1.71 2.11
CA LEU A 278 -4.57 1.29 1.38
C LEU A 278 -3.63 2.48 1.10
N VAL A 279 -4.20 3.64 0.79
CA VAL A 279 -3.47 4.92 0.70
C VAL A 279 -2.82 5.29 2.04
N ALA A 280 -3.57 5.22 3.15
CA ALA A 280 -3.05 5.51 4.48
C ALA A 280 -1.92 4.56 4.90
N VAL A 281 -2.06 3.26 4.61
CA VAL A 281 -1.04 2.24 4.86
C VAL A 281 0.24 2.54 4.08
N ASN A 282 0.12 2.82 2.77
CA ASN A 282 1.27 3.11 1.92
C ASN A 282 1.97 4.43 2.31
N HIS A 283 1.19 5.43 2.70
CA HIS A 283 1.70 6.67 3.26
C HIS A 283 2.53 6.39 4.53
N ASN A 284 1.96 5.68 5.50
CA ASN A 284 2.64 5.36 6.76
C ASN A 284 3.85 4.42 6.55
N LEU A 285 3.77 3.48 5.60
CA LEU A 285 4.90 2.63 5.17
C LEU A 285 6.06 3.47 4.65
N SER A 286 5.78 4.50 3.86
CA SER A 286 6.81 5.40 3.35
C SER A 286 7.58 6.07 4.49
N VAL A 287 6.89 6.54 5.54
CA VAL A 287 7.51 7.14 6.73
C VAL A 287 8.33 6.11 7.51
N ALA A 288 7.83 4.89 7.68
CA ALA A 288 8.57 3.81 8.32
C ALA A 288 9.85 3.41 7.54
N HIS A 289 9.76 3.35 6.21
CA HIS A 289 10.91 3.10 5.33
C HIS A 289 11.93 4.23 5.38
N LEU A 290 11.50 5.49 5.41
CA LEU A 290 12.40 6.62 5.61
C LEU A 290 13.15 6.51 6.94
N ARG A 291 12.45 6.15 8.03
CA ARG A 291 13.05 5.96 9.36
C ARG A 291 14.04 4.80 9.44
N SER A 292 13.92 3.81 8.55
CA SER A 292 14.90 2.73 8.43
C SER A 292 16.06 3.06 7.48
N GLY A 293 16.10 4.28 6.91
CA GLY A 293 17.10 4.70 5.93
C GLY A 293 16.86 4.17 4.52
N ASN A 294 15.75 3.47 4.26
CA ASN A 294 15.42 2.93 2.95
C ASN A 294 14.61 3.95 2.11
N VAL A 295 15.30 4.98 1.63
CA VAL A 295 14.71 6.09 0.85
C VAL A 295 14.10 5.59 -0.47
N ALA A 296 14.73 4.62 -1.13
CA ALA A 296 14.24 4.09 -2.40
C ALA A 296 12.87 3.40 -2.24
N THR A 297 12.72 2.53 -1.24
CA THR A 297 11.42 1.89 -0.96
C THR A 297 10.38 2.89 -0.48
N ALA A 298 10.76 3.90 0.30
CA ALA A 298 9.83 4.96 0.69
C ALA A 298 9.24 5.71 -0.52
N ILE A 299 10.07 6.08 -1.50
CA ILE A 299 9.63 6.71 -2.74
C ILE A 299 8.73 5.77 -3.55
N ALA A 300 9.04 4.47 -3.58
CA ALA A 300 8.19 3.48 -4.23
C ALA A 300 6.79 3.40 -3.57
N CYS A 301 6.71 3.39 -2.23
CA CYS A 301 5.43 3.45 -1.51
C CYS A 301 4.63 4.72 -1.86
N MET A 302 5.29 5.88 -1.91
CA MET A 302 4.63 7.14 -2.31
C MET A 302 4.19 7.15 -3.78
N THR A 303 4.97 6.51 -4.67
CA THR A 303 4.62 6.40 -6.09
C THR A 303 3.39 5.52 -6.30
N ARG A 304 3.26 4.42 -5.54
CA ARG A 304 2.06 3.55 -5.57
C ARG A 304 0.77 4.29 -5.22
N LEU A 305 0.83 5.38 -4.46
CA LEU A 305 -0.36 6.19 -4.15
C LEU A 305 -1.04 6.75 -5.41
N ARG A 306 -0.27 7.01 -6.47
CA ARG A 306 -0.81 7.44 -7.78
C ARG A 306 -1.67 6.36 -8.43
N GLU A 307 -1.32 5.09 -8.23
CA GLU A 307 -2.08 3.94 -8.76
C GLU A 307 -3.45 3.81 -8.07
N TYR A 308 -3.63 4.41 -6.88
CA TYR A 308 -4.89 4.47 -6.16
C TYR A 308 -5.73 5.71 -6.49
N GLY A 309 -5.27 6.56 -7.42
CA GLY A 309 -6.02 7.71 -7.94
C GLY A 309 -6.08 8.94 -7.02
N VAL A 310 -5.41 8.91 -5.86
CA VAL A 310 -5.42 10.03 -4.91
C VAL A 310 -4.05 10.22 -4.27
N VAL A 311 -3.54 11.45 -4.30
CA VAL A 311 -2.35 11.87 -3.54
C VAL A 311 -2.80 12.76 -2.38
N PRO A 312 -2.85 12.24 -1.13
CA PRO A 312 -3.25 13.01 0.04
C PRO A 312 -2.34 14.21 0.30
N VAL A 313 -2.89 15.25 0.92
CA VAL A 313 -2.13 16.45 1.28
C VAL A 313 -0.99 16.14 2.25
N GLU A 314 -1.18 15.16 3.14
CA GLU A 314 -0.18 14.64 4.06
C GLU A 314 1.02 14.08 3.29
N THR A 315 0.78 13.33 2.21
CA THR A 315 1.84 12.79 1.34
C THR A 315 2.64 13.92 0.71
N VAL A 316 1.97 14.95 0.16
CA VAL A 316 2.65 16.12 -0.42
C VAL A 316 3.51 16.83 0.61
N GLN A 317 3.00 17.01 1.83
CA GLN A 317 3.73 17.64 2.93
C GLN A 317 5.00 16.84 3.27
N ASN A 318 4.87 15.51 3.43
CA ASN A 318 5.99 14.62 3.71
C ASN A 318 7.02 14.61 2.57
N ILE A 319 6.59 14.61 1.30
CA ILE A 319 7.50 14.67 0.15
C ILE A 319 8.28 15.97 0.13
N ARG A 320 7.60 17.12 0.28
CA ARG A 320 8.26 18.43 0.33
C ARG A 320 9.26 18.50 1.48
N ARG A 321 8.91 17.90 2.63
CA ARG A 321 9.81 17.78 3.78
C ARG A 321 11.05 16.95 3.45
N MET A 322 10.90 15.83 2.74
CA MET A 322 12.03 15.02 2.29
C MET A 322 12.98 15.81 1.38
N ILE A 323 12.44 16.53 0.39
CA ILE A 323 13.24 17.35 -0.52
C ILE A 323 14.00 18.43 0.25
N TRP A 324 13.31 19.15 1.15
CA TRP A 324 13.93 20.17 1.99
C TRP A 324 15.04 19.61 2.89
N LEU A 325 14.83 18.44 3.50
CA LEU A 325 15.85 17.77 4.31
C LEU A 325 17.07 17.39 3.47
N ALA A 326 16.86 16.91 2.25
CA ALA A 326 17.92 16.56 1.32
C ALA A 326 18.76 17.78 0.94
N ASP A 327 18.11 18.87 0.54
CA ASP A 327 18.76 20.14 0.20
C ASP A 327 19.55 20.70 1.38
N THR A 328 18.97 20.67 2.57
CA THR A 328 19.65 21.19 3.76
C THR A 328 20.84 20.32 4.17
N ALA A 329 20.71 18.99 4.04
CA ALA A 329 21.81 18.08 4.31
C ALA A 329 22.99 18.29 3.34
N GLU A 330 22.68 18.52 2.05
CA GLU A 330 23.66 18.87 1.02
C GLU A 330 24.36 20.20 1.33
N GLN A 331 23.59 21.25 1.63
CA GLN A 331 24.13 22.57 2.01
C GLN A 331 25.02 22.52 3.25
N LYS A 332 24.71 21.64 4.22
CA LYS A 332 25.49 21.47 5.45
C LYS A 332 26.65 20.47 5.32
N GLY A 333 26.90 19.93 4.13
CA GLY A 333 27.98 18.97 3.88
C GLY A 333 27.83 17.69 4.69
N MET A 334 26.60 17.25 4.98
CA MET A 334 26.36 16.00 5.71
C MET A 334 26.71 14.82 4.80
N ALA A 335 27.51 13.88 5.31
CA ALA A 335 27.97 12.73 4.53
C ALA A 335 26.79 11.88 4.01
N ARG A 336 27.00 11.26 2.84
CA ARG A 336 26.05 10.35 2.19
C ARG A 336 25.65 9.24 3.16
N GLY A 337 24.37 9.18 3.52
CA GLY A 337 23.87 8.12 4.39
C GLY A 337 22.39 8.24 4.76
N THR A 338 21.86 9.45 4.93
CA THR A 338 20.52 9.58 5.54
C THR A 338 19.57 10.58 4.86
N GLY A 339 19.97 11.22 3.75
CA GLY A 339 19.11 12.23 3.14
C GLY A 339 19.46 12.72 1.75
N VAL A 340 20.51 12.24 1.07
CA VAL A 340 20.80 12.73 -0.29
C VAL A 340 19.87 12.04 -1.28
N LEU A 341 18.95 12.80 -1.86
CA LEU A 341 18.13 12.36 -2.99
C LEU A 341 18.95 12.47 -4.27
N SER A 342 19.01 11.40 -5.06
CA SER A 342 19.53 11.50 -6.44
C SER A 342 18.65 12.42 -7.29
N THR A 343 19.18 12.97 -8.38
CA THR A 343 18.41 13.79 -9.34
C THR A 343 17.15 13.07 -9.83
N ARG A 344 17.25 11.76 -10.09
CA ARG A 344 16.11 10.91 -10.49
C ARG A 344 15.05 10.83 -9.38
N GLN A 345 15.45 10.53 -8.15
CA GLN A 345 14.54 10.45 -7.01
C GLN A 345 13.85 11.78 -6.74
N ARG A 346 14.59 12.89 -6.84
CA ARG A 346 14.04 14.24 -6.73
C ARG A 346 12.99 14.52 -7.81
N GLY A 347 13.27 14.15 -9.06
CA GLY A 347 12.31 14.24 -10.17
C GLY A 347 11.02 13.48 -9.87
N GLN A 348 11.12 12.21 -9.49
CA GLN A 348 9.95 11.37 -9.14
C GLN A 348 9.08 11.99 -8.04
N LEU A 349 9.70 12.58 -7.02
CA LEU A 349 8.99 13.24 -5.93
C LEU A 349 8.30 14.54 -6.38
N LEU A 350 8.93 15.32 -7.26
CA LEU A 350 8.35 16.53 -7.82
C LEU A 350 7.16 16.22 -8.73
N ASP A 351 7.22 15.12 -9.49
CA ASP A 351 6.10 14.64 -10.32
C ASP A 351 4.87 14.34 -9.45
N ILE A 352 5.06 13.65 -8.31
CA ILE A 352 3.96 13.39 -7.36
C ILE A 352 3.36 14.69 -6.80
N ILE A 353 4.19 15.70 -6.50
CA ILE A 353 3.71 17.00 -6.01
C ILE A 353 2.89 17.73 -7.07
N ALA A 354 3.30 17.66 -8.34
CA ALA A 354 2.65 18.37 -9.43
C ALA A 354 1.20 17.89 -9.68
N GLU A 355 0.91 16.64 -9.35
CA GLU A 355 -0.42 16.02 -9.50
C GLU A 355 -1.36 16.32 -8.32
N ALA A 356 -0.84 16.85 -7.22
CA ALA A 356 -1.63 17.03 -6.01
C ALA A 356 -2.33 18.40 -5.94
N PRO A 357 -3.50 18.49 -5.27
CA PRO A 357 -4.21 19.76 -5.12
C PRO A 357 -3.36 20.82 -4.39
N THR A 358 -3.41 22.05 -4.88
CA THR A 358 -2.47 23.16 -4.59
C THR A 358 -2.56 23.81 -3.20
N SER A 359 -3.22 23.20 -2.21
CA SER A 359 -3.84 23.96 -1.10
C SER A 359 -3.11 24.01 0.26
N SER A 360 -1.98 23.32 0.49
CA SER A 360 -1.28 23.42 1.79
C SER A 360 0.05 24.14 1.62
N GLN A 361 0.31 25.24 2.36
CA GLN A 361 1.59 25.99 2.33
C GLN A 361 2.45 25.78 3.60
N ASN A 362 1.92 25.13 4.66
CA ASN A 362 2.62 24.98 5.94
C ASN A 362 3.28 23.61 6.08
N TYR A 363 4.52 23.46 5.57
CA TYR A 363 5.27 22.20 5.53
C TYR A 363 6.25 21.99 6.71
N GLN A 364 6.22 22.84 7.73
CA GLN A 364 7.40 23.06 8.56
C GLN A 364 7.49 22.26 9.86
N ARG A 365 6.41 21.69 10.41
CA ARG A 365 6.40 21.32 11.84
C ARG A 365 6.51 19.82 12.16
N SER A 366 6.11 18.90 11.28
CA SER A 366 6.19 17.46 11.60
C SER A 366 6.01 16.58 10.36
N TRP A 367 6.31 15.28 10.50
CA TRP A 367 5.72 14.27 9.62
C TRP A 367 4.24 14.18 9.92
N LYS A 368 3.45 14.05 8.87
CA LYS A 368 2.05 13.67 9.01
C LYS A 368 1.97 12.16 8.87
N LEU A 369 1.20 11.52 9.74
CA LEU A 369 0.73 10.17 9.54
C LEU A 369 -0.74 10.24 9.15
N MET A 370 -1.18 9.27 8.37
CA MET A 370 -2.57 9.16 7.98
C MET A 370 -3.33 8.27 8.96
N SER A 371 -4.63 8.58 9.11
CA SER A 371 -5.59 7.83 9.89
C SER A 371 -6.09 6.60 9.14
N TYR A 372 -6.50 5.59 9.91
CA TYR A 372 -7.37 4.54 9.38
C TYR A 372 -8.79 5.08 9.26
N VAL A 373 -9.45 4.80 8.15
CA VAL A 373 -10.85 5.14 7.87
C VAL A 373 -11.70 3.91 8.15
N GLU A 374 -12.51 3.96 9.19
CA GLU A 374 -13.52 2.93 9.44
C GLU A 374 -14.81 3.25 8.71
N SER A 375 -15.44 2.22 8.13
CA SER A 375 -16.85 2.31 7.75
C SER A 375 -17.69 2.23 9.02
N VAL A 376 -18.21 3.37 9.46
CA VAL A 376 -19.26 3.40 10.47
C VAL A 376 -20.57 3.15 9.71
N PRO A 377 -21.33 2.09 10.03
CA PRO A 377 -22.68 1.96 9.51
C PRO A 377 -23.47 3.18 9.97
N SER A 378 -23.93 4.01 9.02
CA SER A 378 -24.90 5.06 9.33
C SER A 378 -26.19 4.38 9.78
N ASP A 379 -26.73 4.78 10.94
CA ASP A 379 -28.09 4.39 11.36
C ASP A 379 -29.15 4.95 10.39
N ASP A 380 -28.80 5.96 9.59
CA ASP A 380 -29.61 6.47 8.50
C ASP A 380 -29.29 5.73 7.18
N TRP A 381 -30.04 4.66 6.93
CA TRP A 381 -29.96 3.84 5.73
C TRP A 381 -30.19 4.61 4.43
N ARG A 382 -30.73 5.85 4.48
CA ARG A 382 -30.92 6.70 3.30
C ARG A 382 -29.66 7.42 2.87
N ASP A 383 -28.64 7.46 3.73
CA ASP A 383 -27.36 8.13 3.50
C ASP A 383 -26.22 7.09 3.51
N SER A 384 -26.46 5.90 2.92
CA SER A 384 -25.52 4.77 2.87
C SER A 384 -24.20 5.09 2.13
N GLU A 385 -24.13 6.22 1.44
CA GLU A 385 -22.91 6.72 0.79
C GLU A 385 -22.17 7.79 1.60
N ARG A 386 -22.77 8.29 2.70
CA ARG A 386 -22.13 9.29 3.54
C ARG A 386 -21.23 8.62 4.57
N TRP A 387 -20.02 8.33 4.12
CA TRP A 387 -18.95 7.88 4.99
C TRP A 387 -18.46 9.05 5.83
N GLU A 388 -18.94 9.17 7.07
CA GLU A 388 -18.27 10.02 8.03
C GLU A 388 -16.92 9.38 8.35
N MET A 389 -15.83 10.06 7.95
CA MET A 389 -14.54 9.81 8.57
C MET A 389 -14.73 10.17 10.04
N ALA A 390 -15.08 9.20 10.88
CA ALA A 390 -14.93 9.38 12.32
C ALA A 390 -13.44 9.66 12.50
N PRO A 391 -13.03 10.90 12.80
CA PRO A 391 -11.64 11.14 13.07
C PRO A 391 -11.39 10.36 14.34
N SER A 392 -10.65 9.24 14.26
CA SER A 392 -10.11 8.67 15.49
C SER A 392 -9.31 9.82 16.11
N SER A 393 -9.80 10.29 17.26
CA SER A 393 -9.42 11.56 17.89
C SER A 393 -7.96 11.55 18.34
N LEU A 394 -7.26 10.44 18.11
CA LEU A 394 -5.83 10.27 18.27
C LEU A 394 -4.98 10.76 17.09
N LEU A 395 -5.50 10.84 15.86
CA LEU A 395 -4.64 10.82 14.67
C LEU A 395 -4.34 12.18 14.02
N SER A 396 -4.31 13.31 14.76
CA SER A 396 -3.41 14.41 14.31
C SER A 396 -1.98 14.04 14.69
N PHE A 397 -1.47 12.96 14.11
CA PHE A 397 -0.20 12.36 14.47
C PHE A 397 0.94 13.11 13.79
N GLU A 398 1.22 14.29 14.35
CA GLU A 398 2.45 15.00 14.11
C GLU A 398 3.59 14.20 14.72
N ASP A 399 4.41 13.60 13.88
CA ASP A 399 5.66 13.00 14.29
C ASP A 399 6.77 14.07 14.21
N ASP A 400 7.18 14.56 15.38
CA ASP A 400 8.17 15.60 15.57
C ASP A 400 9.62 15.09 15.49
N TRP A 401 9.82 13.79 15.25
CA TRP A 401 11.16 13.21 15.19
C TRP A 401 11.90 13.58 13.91
N CYS A 402 13.16 13.94 14.09
CA CYS A 402 14.06 14.34 13.02
C CYS A 402 14.50 13.13 12.21
N LEU A 403 14.11 13.07 10.93
CA LEU A 403 14.59 12.02 10.02
C LEU A 403 16.09 12.10 9.75
N ALA A 404 16.69 13.29 9.76
CA ALA A 404 18.11 13.42 9.43
C ALA A 404 19.00 12.61 10.39
N CYS A 405 18.56 12.46 11.65
CA CYS A 405 19.20 11.63 12.66
C CYS A 405 18.33 10.46 13.16
N TYR A 406 17.20 10.18 12.51
CA TYR A 406 16.21 9.19 12.94
C TYR A 406 15.81 9.30 14.42
N GLY A 407 15.71 10.54 14.92
CA GLY A 407 15.39 10.80 16.33
C GLY A 407 16.52 10.54 17.32
N ALA A 408 17.72 10.18 16.88
CA ALA A 408 18.87 9.95 17.77
C ALA A 408 19.50 11.25 18.29
N GLY A 409 19.20 12.39 17.67
CA GLY A 409 19.81 13.69 17.98
C GLY A 409 21.26 13.83 17.51
N LYS A 410 21.87 12.77 17.00
CA LYS A 410 23.24 12.74 16.47
C LYS A 410 23.28 12.10 15.08
N VAL A 411 24.20 12.55 14.25
CA VAL A 411 24.48 11.98 12.93
C VAL A 411 25.93 11.51 12.86
N SER A 412 26.23 10.60 11.94
CA SER A 412 27.62 10.18 11.67
C SER A 412 28.48 11.39 11.34
N CYS A 413 29.74 11.38 11.81
CA CYS A 413 30.67 12.47 11.57
C CYS A 413 30.85 12.70 10.05
N PRO A 414 30.66 13.92 9.53
CA PRO A 414 30.72 14.19 8.09
C PRO A 414 32.15 14.14 7.51
N VAL A 415 33.18 14.04 8.37
CA VAL A 415 34.58 13.99 7.92
C VAL A 415 34.82 12.70 7.14
N THR A 416 35.21 12.84 5.87
CA THR A 416 35.56 11.71 4.99
C THR A 416 36.63 10.83 5.64
N GLY A 417 36.37 9.52 5.71
CA GLY A 417 37.28 8.54 6.31
C GLY A 417 37.19 8.43 7.84
N CYS A 418 36.34 9.21 8.50
CA CYS A 418 36.02 9.03 9.91
C CYS A 418 35.19 7.76 10.11
N SER A 419 35.73 6.77 10.83
CA SER A 419 35.05 5.52 11.19
C SER A 419 35.09 5.36 12.70
N GLY A 420 33.92 5.34 13.34
CA GLY A 420 33.82 5.20 14.80
C GLY A 420 34.58 6.28 15.58
N GLY A 421 34.75 7.47 15.00
CA GLY A 421 35.42 8.60 15.65
C GLY A 421 36.91 8.71 15.38
N THR A 422 37.47 7.87 14.52
CA THR A 422 38.89 7.93 14.15
C THR A 422 39.08 8.16 12.65
N VAL A 423 40.07 8.95 12.28
CA VAL A 423 40.47 9.20 10.88
C VAL A 423 41.84 8.61 10.62
N ARG A 424 42.11 8.27 9.35
CA ARG A 424 43.45 7.84 8.94
C ARG A 424 44.45 8.98 9.19
N SER A 425 45.53 8.65 9.85
CA SER A 425 46.69 9.49 10.08
C SER A 425 47.93 8.70 9.65
N TYR A 426 49.08 9.35 9.62
CA TYR A 426 50.36 8.68 9.36
C TYR A 426 51.31 9.06 10.47
N THR A 427 51.95 8.05 11.06
CA THR A 427 53.09 8.28 11.94
C THR A 427 54.34 8.11 11.09
N ARG A 428 55.09 9.20 10.95
CA ARG A 428 56.35 9.23 10.21
C ARG A 428 57.48 8.77 11.13
N THR A 429 58.07 7.63 10.82
CA THR A 429 59.28 7.14 11.49
C THR A 429 60.48 7.41 10.59
N VAL A 430 61.47 8.11 11.12
CA VAL A 430 62.74 8.38 10.40
C VAL A 430 63.80 7.47 10.99
N THR A 431 64.27 6.52 10.20
CA THR A 431 65.35 5.59 10.59
C THR A 431 66.65 6.06 9.96
N GLN A 432 67.64 6.41 10.79
CA GLN A 432 68.97 6.78 10.30
C GLN A 432 69.74 5.53 9.85
N THR A 433 70.26 5.54 8.63
CA THR A 433 71.13 4.47 8.10
C THR A 433 72.46 5.05 7.62
N ALA A 434 73.46 4.19 7.38
CA ALA A 434 74.76 4.62 6.84
C ALA A 434 74.65 5.35 5.48
N ASN A 435 73.55 5.15 4.74
CA ASN A 435 73.28 5.77 3.44
C ASN A 435 72.30 6.98 3.54
N GLY A 436 71.98 7.43 4.75
CA GLY A 436 71.04 8.53 5.00
C GLY A 436 69.73 8.11 5.69
N PRO A 437 68.81 9.06 5.97
CA PRO A 437 67.55 8.79 6.64
C PRO A 437 66.55 8.09 5.71
N ILE A 438 66.01 6.96 6.16
CA ILE A 438 64.87 6.29 5.53
C ILE A 438 63.59 6.73 6.24
N ILE A 439 62.63 7.24 5.48
CA ILE A 439 61.33 7.70 5.98
C ILE A 439 60.30 6.60 5.73
N HIS A 440 59.71 6.08 6.80
CA HIS A 440 58.59 5.15 6.76
C HIS A 440 57.33 5.81 7.31
N ASP A 441 56.31 5.96 6.48
CA ASP A 441 55.00 6.46 6.90
C ASP A 441 54.08 5.27 7.22
N THR A 442 53.87 4.98 8.50
CA THR A 442 52.97 3.90 8.94
C THR A 442 51.56 4.46 9.10
N PRO A 443 50.54 3.90 8.42
CA PRO A 443 49.17 4.37 8.59
C PRO A 443 48.70 4.07 10.02
N THR A 444 48.32 5.12 10.74
CA THR A 444 47.75 5.05 12.08
C THR A 444 46.31 5.59 12.07
N ARG A 445 45.57 5.40 13.15
CA ARG A 445 44.24 6.01 13.34
C ARG A 445 44.36 7.05 14.45
N ALA A 446 44.01 8.29 14.14
CA ALA A 446 43.97 9.37 15.13
C ALA A 446 42.50 9.71 15.46
N PRO A 447 42.20 10.15 16.70
CA PRO A 447 40.87 10.69 17.02
C PRO A 447 40.49 11.82 16.06
N CYS A 448 39.30 11.72 15.49
CA CYS A 448 38.76 12.72 14.58
C CYS A 448 38.53 14.02 15.36
N LYS A 449 39.15 15.12 14.91
CA LYS A 449 39.02 16.43 15.57
C LYS A 449 37.59 16.98 15.56
N ASN A 450 36.80 16.62 14.55
CA ASN A 450 35.43 17.12 14.39
C ASN A 450 34.44 16.49 15.38
N CYS A 451 34.40 15.15 15.48
CA CYS A 451 33.55 14.45 16.46
C CYS A 451 34.26 14.14 17.79
N ARG A 452 35.52 14.57 17.94
CA ARG A 452 36.35 14.36 19.13
C ARG A 452 36.42 12.90 19.57
N GLY A 453 36.53 11.96 18.63
CA GLY A 453 36.61 10.53 18.93
C GLY A 453 35.27 9.81 19.13
N THR A 454 34.13 10.50 19.13
CA THR A 454 32.82 9.88 19.41
C THR A 454 32.19 9.19 18.19
N GLY A 455 32.63 9.53 16.98
CA GLY A 455 32.08 9.02 15.72
C GLY A 455 30.81 9.71 15.22
N GLY A 456 30.19 10.55 16.03
CA GLY A 456 29.01 11.33 15.66
C GLY A 456 29.12 12.80 16.04
N VAL A 457 28.29 13.63 15.44
CA VAL A 457 28.11 15.04 15.81
C VAL A 457 26.63 15.29 16.07
N ASP A 458 26.31 16.32 16.85
CA ASP A 458 24.93 16.70 17.07
C ASP A 458 24.26 17.03 15.74
N CYS A 459 23.03 16.55 15.57
CA CYS A 459 22.29 16.72 14.34
C CYS A 459 21.93 18.20 14.16
N PRO A 460 22.36 18.85 13.07
CA PRO A 460 22.16 20.29 12.88
C PRO A 460 20.72 20.65 12.50
N MET A 461 19.81 19.66 12.47
CA MET A 461 18.41 19.79 12.04
C MET A 461 17.42 19.68 13.20
N CYS A 462 17.88 19.37 14.41
CA CYS A 462 17.02 19.05 15.53
C CYS A 462 17.65 19.38 16.88
N ILE A 463 16.84 19.38 17.95
CA ILE A 463 17.31 19.33 19.33
C ILE A 463 16.92 17.97 19.90
N ASN A 464 17.88 17.19 20.39
CA ASN A 464 17.62 15.90 21.03
C ASN A 464 16.75 14.94 20.20
N GLY A 465 16.94 14.99 18.87
CA GLY A 465 16.19 14.14 17.94
C GLY A 465 14.85 14.69 17.49
N LYS A 466 14.39 15.84 18.01
CA LYS A 466 13.11 16.46 17.65
C LYS A 466 13.29 17.75 16.87
N PHE A 467 12.43 18.00 15.89
CA PHE A 467 12.43 19.27 15.16
C PHE A 467 12.15 20.45 16.11
N ARG A 468 12.73 21.61 15.79
CA ARG A 468 12.53 22.87 16.52
C ARG A 468 11.26 23.57 16.09
#